data_AF-A0A661PCY2-F1
#
_entry.id   AF-A0A661PCY2-F1
#
_cell.length_a   1.000
_cell.length_b   1.000
_cell.length_c   1.000
_cell.angle_alpha   90.00
_cell.angle_beta   90.00
_cell.angle_gamma   90.00
#
_symmetry.space_group_name_H-M   'P 1'
#
loop_
_entity.id
_entity.type
_entity.pdbx_description
1 polymer ?
#
loop_
_entity_poly.entity_id
_entity_poly.type
_entity_poly.pdbx_seq_one_letter_code
_entity_poly.pdbx_strand_id
1 'polypeptide(L)'
;SATRITPLGLLAGQDGHRINLSTSRLPKAEQIEPNPLVLVVAGTSMNSGKTTACANLVKGFVRQKIKVAAAKFTGTGAGADYRSLVDAGASPVFDFIDAGYVSTYRVNRDVLLDIVMTLGSQMAATRPDVIIIEVADGLLQRETSRLFATPAFTDWADGVIFAANDALGAQAGISWLTARQLPVFAITGVLTSSPLAQREAEDICGLPVYHTGALARPSVSSYIYNCLKFRRQSQRAAAGKVHG
;
A
#
# COMPACT_ATOMS: atom_id res chain seq x y z
N SER A 1 -9.33 13.69 27.45
CA SER A 1 -10.29 12.56 27.51
C SER A 1 -10.57 12.09 26.09
N ALA A 2 -10.93 10.82 25.88
CA ALA A 2 -11.39 10.37 24.56
C ALA A 2 -12.72 11.05 24.20
N THR A 3 -12.89 11.46 22.94
CA THR A 3 -14.17 11.94 22.42
C THR A 3 -15.22 10.86 22.63
N ARG A 4 -16.32 11.20 23.31
CA ARG A 4 -17.46 10.29 23.47
C ARG A 4 -18.45 10.54 22.35
N ILE A 5 -18.85 9.48 21.67
CA ILE A 5 -19.81 9.52 20.59
C ILE A 5 -21.00 8.66 21.00
N THR A 6 -22.21 9.22 20.93
CA THR A 6 -23.47 8.50 21.16
C THR A 6 -24.19 8.34 19.82
N PRO A 7 -24.41 7.11 19.32
CA PRO A 7 -25.24 6.89 18.13
C PRO A 7 -26.68 7.31 18.42
N LEU A 8 -27.23 8.22 17.61
CA LEU A 8 -28.61 8.69 17.74
C LEU A 8 -29.62 7.84 16.96
N GLY A 9 -29.16 7.09 15.96
CA GLY A 9 -29.99 6.28 15.09
C GLY A 9 -29.21 5.72 13.90
N LEU A 10 -29.91 4.99 13.05
CA LEU A 10 -29.37 4.43 11.81
C LEU A 10 -30.10 5.05 10.62
N LEU A 11 -29.39 5.23 9.50
CA LEU A 11 -30.02 5.64 8.24
C LEU A 11 -30.70 4.43 7.59
N ALA A 12 -31.93 4.66 7.11
CA ALA A 12 -32.70 3.69 6.34
C ALA A 12 -33.00 4.23 4.93
N GLY A 13 -33.10 3.32 3.96
CA GLY A 13 -33.53 3.63 2.60
C GLY A 13 -35.03 3.89 2.52
N GLN A 14 -35.53 4.17 1.30
CA GLN A 14 -36.96 4.39 1.05
C GLN A 14 -37.82 3.14 1.34
N ASP A 15 -37.21 1.96 1.32
CA ASP A 15 -37.79 0.66 1.65
C ASP A 15 -37.81 0.36 3.16
N GLY A 16 -37.28 1.26 3.99
CA GLY A 16 -37.15 1.06 5.43
C GLY A 16 -35.99 0.15 5.84
N HIS A 17 -35.19 -0.35 4.91
CA HIS A 17 -34.01 -1.17 5.21
C HIS A 17 -32.81 -0.31 5.58
N ARG A 18 -32.01 -0.79 6.54
CA ARG A 18 -30.79 -0.10 6.98
C ARG A 18 -29.79 0.01 5.83
N ILE A 19 -29.26 1.22 5.62
CA ILE A 19 -28.18 1.46 4.67
C ILE A 19 -26.86 0.94 5.27
N ASN A 20 -26.12 0.14 4.49
CA ASN A 20 -24.82 -0.41 4.87
C ASN A 20 -23.80 -0.17 3.75
N LEU A 21 -22.53 0.06 4.09
CA LEU A 21 -21.47 0.16 3.07
C LEU A 21 -21.37 -1.11 2.23
N SER A 22 -21.67 -2.27 2.81
CA SER A 22 -21.64 -3.55 2.09
C SER A 22 -22.62 -3.61 0.90
N THR A 23 -23.69 -2.81 0.90
CA THR A 23 -24.65 -2.75 -0.22
C THR A 23 -24.17 -1.87 -1.37
N SER A 24 -23.15 -1.02 -1.13
CA SER A 24 -22.59 -0.09 -2.13
C SER A 24 -21.14 -0.44 -2.49
N ARG A 25 -20.69 -1.65 -2.14
CA ARG A 25 -19.33 -2.12 -2.43
C ARG A 25 -19.09 -2.25 -3.93
N LEU A 26 -17.84 -2.09 -4.33
CA LEU A 26 -17.40 -2.40 -5.68
C LEU A 26 -17.50 -3.91 -5.96
N PRO A 27 -17.71 -4.30 -7.23
CA PRO A 27 -17.77 -5.70 -7.60
C PRO A 27 -16.40 -6.35 -7.45
N LYS A 28 -16.39 -7.55 -6.86
CA LYS A 28 -15.21 -8.41 -6.75
C LYS A 28 -15.07 -9.25 -8.01
N ALA A 29 -13.85 -9.36 -8.54
CA ALA A 29 -13.52 -10.38 -9.53
C ALA A 29 -12.81 -11.59 -8.88
N GLU A 30 -12.85 -12.73 -9.56
CA GLU A 30 -12.15 -13.95 -9.12
C GLU A 30 -10.63 -13.87 -9.32
N GLN A 31 -10.18 -13.00 -10.23
CA GLN A 31 -8.77 -12.84 -10.57
C GLN A 31 -8.42 -11.35 -10.69
N ILE A 32 -7.16 -11.03 -10.40
CA ILE A 32 -6.59 -9.69 -10.58
C ILE A 32 -5.71 -9.74 -11.83
N GLU A 33 -5.95 -8.82 -12.77
CA GLU A 33 -5.15 -8.71 -13.98
C GLU A 33 -3.67 -8.43 -13.64
N PRO A 34 -2.71 -9.22 -14.17
CA PRO A 34 -1.31 -9.18 -13.75
C PRO A 34 -0.48 -8.06 -14.42
N ASN A 35 -1.11 -7.20 -15.23
CA ASN A 35 -0.40 -6.27 -16.10
C ASN A 35 0.20 -5.05 -15.40
N PRO A 36 -0.50 -4.31 -14.51
CA PRO A 36 0.07 -3.13 -13.83
C PRO A 36 1.18 -3.52 -12.86
N LEU A 37 2.22 -2.69 -12.71
CA LEU A 37 3.21 -2.85 -11.63
C LEU A 37 2.55 -2.55 -10.28
N VAL A 38 2.97 -3.22 -9.21
CA VAL A 38 2.39 -3.07 -7.87
C VAL A 38 3.49 -2.76 -6.89
N LEU A 39 3.41 -1.57 -6.31
CA LEU A 39 4.31 -1.10 -5.27
C LEU A 39 3.56 -0.94 -3.96
N VAL A 40 3.98 -1.69 -2.95
CA VAL A 40 3.42 -1.62 -1.60
C VAL A 40 4.26 -0.69 -0.74
N VAL A 41 3.59 0.17 0.02
CA VAL A 41 4.18 1.00 1.08
C VAL A 41 3.66 0.51 2.42
N ALA A 42 4.54 -0.08 3.22
CA ALA A 42 4.28 -0.52 4.59
C ALA A 42 5.25 0.17 5.55
N GLY A 43 5.05 0.03 6.85
CA GLY A 43 5.86 0.79 7.80
C GLY A 43 5.92 0.25 9.21
N THR A 44 6.69 0.93 10.05
CA THR A 44 6.91 0.57 11.46
C THR A 44 5.65 0.72 12.30
N SER A 45 4.86 1.77 12.05
CA SER A 45 3.67 2.11 12.85
C SER A 45 2.74 3.04 12.08
N MET A 46 1.59 3.37 12.69
CA MET A 46 0.85 4.57 12.29
C MET A 46 1.78 5.79 12.36
N ASN A 47 1.58 6.75 11.44
CA ASN A 47 2.38 7.98 11.33
C ASN A 47 3.87 7.80 10.95
N SER A 48 4.28 6.63 10.44
CA SER A 48 5.66 6.44 9.94
C SER A 48 5.97 7.13 8.60
N GLY A 49 5.04 7.91 8.06
CA GLY A 49 5.18 8.65 6.80
C GLY A 49 4.70 7.91 5.55
N LYS A 50 3.95 6.79 5.70
CA LYS A 50 3.44 5.98 4.57
C LYS A 50 2.61 6.79 3.59
N THR A 51 1.53 7.45 4.04
CA THR A 51 0.66 8.25 3.18
C THR A 51 1.43 9.37 2.46
N THR A 52 2.35 10.04 3.16
CA THR A 52 3.24 11.05 2.57
C THR A 52 4.16 10.46 1.50
N ALA A 53 4.72 9.27 1.76
CA ALA A 53 5.54 8.56 0.79
C ALA A 53 4.72 8.15 -0.44
N CYS A 54 3.52 7.61 -0.26
CA CYS A 54 2.59 7.29 -1.35
C CYS A 54 2.27 8.53 -2.19
N ALA A 55 1.88 9.65 -1.57
CA ALA A 55 1.57 10.88 -2.27
C ALA A 55 2.79 11.43 -3.06
N ASN A 56 4.01 11.33 -2.51
CA ASN A 56 5.22 11.73 -3.23
C ASN A 56 5.56 10.77 -4.38
N LEU A 57 5.40 9.45 -4.20
CA LEU A 57 5.56 8.47 -5.27
C LEU A 57 4.59 8.75 -6.43
N VAL A 58 3.30 8.96 -6.12
CA VAL A 58 2.27 9.32 -7.11
C VAL A 58 2.69 10.57 -7.88
N LYS A 59 3.08 11.66 -7.18
CA LYS A 59 3.58 12.89 -7.84
C LYS A 59 4.75 12.61 -8.77
N GLY A 60 5.71 11.79 -8.35
CA GLY A 60 6.89 11.43 -9.14
C GLY A 60 6.53 10.69 -10.42
N PHE A 61 5.64 9.71 -10.35
CA PHE A 61 5.15 8.95 -11.50
C PHE A 61 4.28 9.79 -12.44
N VAL A 62 3.33 10.56 -11.90
CA VAL A 62 2.44 11.42 -12.69
C VAL A 62 3.23 12.48 -13.46
N ARG A 63 4.27 13.08 -12.87
CA ARG A 63 5.18 14.01 -13.56
C ARG A 63 5.90 13.40 -14.76
N GLN A 64 6.02 12.07 -14.82
CA GLN A 64 6.57 11.31 -15.93
C GLN A 64 5.50 10.79 -16.90
N LYS A 65 4.24 11.19 -16.73
CA LYS A 65 3.08 10.70 -17.49
C LYS A 65 2.82 9.19 -17.32
N ILE A 66 3.31 8.60 -16.23
CA ILE A 66 2.99 7.22 -15.83
C ILE A 66 1.61 7.26 -15.17
N LYS A 67 0.69 6.41 -15.62
CA LYS A 67 -0.67 6.31 -15.06
C LYS A 67 -0.63 5.56 -13.73
N VAL A 68 -1.17 6.19 -12.69
CA VAL A 68 -1.12 5.66 -11.33
C VAL A 68 -2.52 5.43 -10.81
N ALA A 69 -2.82 4.20 -10.40
CA ALA A 69 -3.91 3.94 -9.47
C ALA A 69 -3.35 3.82 -8.06
N ALA A 70 -4.13 4.16 -7.04
CA ALA A 70 -3.69 4.03 -5.66
C ALA A 70 -4.80 3.51 -4.75
N ALA A 71 -4.42 2.81 -3.69
CA ALA A 71 -5.39 2.40 -2.68
C ALA A 71 -4.79 2.26 -1.29
N LYS A 72 -5.65 2.39 -0.28
CA LYS A 72 -5.36 2.01 1.10
C LYS A 72 -6.08 0.71 1.43
N PHE A 73 -5.33 -0.33 1.81
CA PHE A 73 -5.89 -1.68 1.99
C PHE A 73 -6.29 -2.00 3.43
N THR A 74 -5.74 -1.27 4.41
CA THR A 74 -6.02 -1.50 5.83
C THR A 74 -6.17 -0.19 6.60
N GLY A 75 -6.64 -0.29 7.84
CA GLY A 75 -6.66 0.77 8.85
C GLY A 75 -8.06 1.30 9.15
N THR A 76 -8.12 2.59 9.42
CA THR A 76 -9.35 3.36 9.65
C THR A 76 -9.48 4.43 8.57
N GLY A 77 -10.72 4.65 8.11
CA GLY A 77 -11.00 5.53 6.99
C GLY A 77 -10.68 6.96 7.37
N ALA A 78 -9.81 7.59 6.60
CA ALA A 78 -9.45 8.99 6.79
C ALA A 78 -9.54 9.68 5.44
N GLY A 79 -10.54 10.54 5.27
CA GLY A 79 -10.74 11.26 3.99
C GLY A 79 -9.53 12.13 3.59
N ALA A 80 -8.67 12.49 4.54
CA ALA A 80 -7.42 13.18 4.27
C ALA A 80 -6.40 12.30 3.50
N ASP A 81 -6.29 11.01 3.83
CA ASP A 81 -5.38 10.09 3.15
C ASP A 81 -5.82 9.91 1.70
N TYR A 82 -7.12 9.65 1.49
CA TYR A 82 -7.74 9.55 0.17
C TYR A 82 -7.48 10.80 -0.68
N ARG A 83 -7.83 11.99 -0.14
CA ARG A 83 -7.66 13.26 -0.86
C ARG A 83 -6.19 13.55 -1.17
N SER A 84 -5.27 13.19 -0.28
CA SER A 84 -3.84 13.39 -0.53
C SER A 84 -3.33 12.62 -1.76
N LEU A 85 -3.90 11.44 -2.04
CA LEU A 85 -3.55 10.65 -3.23
C LEU A 85 -4.22 11.19 -4.49
N VAL A 86 -5.46 11.66 -4.38
CA VAL A 86 -6.17 12.34 -5.49
C VAL A 86 -5.43 13.62 -5.89
N ASP A 87 -5.09 14.47 -4.92
CA ASP A 87 -4.36 15.73 -5.12
C ASP A 87 -2.94 15.50 -5.66
N ALA A 88 -2.35 14.32 -5.37
CA ALA A 88 -1.08 13.90 -5.94
C ALA A 88 -1.19 13.49 -7.43
N GLY A 89 -2.40 13.21 -7.93
CA GLY A 89 -2.71 12.88 -9.32
C GLY A 89 -2.99 11.41 -9.59
N ALA A 90 -3.23 10.57 -8.57
CA ALA A 90 -3.64 9.18 -8.78
C ALA A 90 -5.09 9.12 -9.28
N SER A 91 -5.37 8.20 -10.20
CA SER A 91 -6.69 7.97 -10.76
C SER A 91 -6.80 6.53 -11.31
N PRO A 92 -7.69 5.68 -10.74
CA PRO A 92 -8.53 5.93 -9.58
C PRO A 92 -7.77 5.89 -8.24
N VAL A 93 -8.41 6.40 -7.19
CA VAL A 93 -8.02 6.18 -5.79
C VAL A 93 -9.14 5.41 -5.10
N PHE A 94 -8.79 4.37 -4.35
CA PHE A 94 -9.71 3.59 -3.53
C PHE A 94 -9.26 3.48 -2.06
N ASP A 95 -10.20 3.11 -1.20
CA ASP A 95 -9.98 2.73 0.19
C ASP A 95 -10.73 1.41 0.48
N PHE A 96 -10.42 0.72 1.57
CA PHE A 96 -11.15 -0.48 1.99
C PHE A 96 -12.65 -0.22 2.22
N ILE A 97 -13.05 1.06 2.36
CA ILE A 97 -14.44 1.53 2.36
C ILE A 97 -15.14 1.17 1.05
N ASP A 98 -14.46 1.29 -0.08
CA ASP A 98 -15.02 0.95 -1.40
C ASP A 98 -15.25 -0.55 -1.56
N ALA A 99 -14.58 -1.38 -0.75
CA ALA A 99 -14.85 -2.81 -0.63
C ALA A 99 -16.00 -3.14 0.35
N GLY A 100 -16.60 -2.12 0.98
CA GLY A 100 -17.76 -2.25 1.87
C GLY A 100 -17.42 -2.31 3.37
N TYR A 101 -16.20 -1.96 3.79
CA TYR A 101 -15.75 -2.07 5.18
C TYR A 101 -15.52 -0.70 5.83
N VAL A 102 -16.08 -0.45 7.02
CA VAL A 102 -15.89 0.82 7.77
C VAL A 102 -14.49 0.96 8.38
N SER A 103 -13.84 -0.16 8.67
CA SER A 103 -12.48 -0.27 9.21
C SER A 103 -12.02 -1.71 9.01
N THR A 104 -10.71 -1.92 8.92
CA THR A 104 -10.15 -3.27 9.00
C THR A 104 -9.84 -3.69 10.43
N TYR A 105 -10.15 -2.91 11.46
CA TYR A 105 -9.86 -3.30 12.85
C TYR A 105 -10.55 -4.63 13.21
N ARG A 106 -9.76 -5.58 13.71
CA ARG A 106 -10.19 -6.91 14.14
C ARG A 106 -10.78 -7.83 13.07
N VAL A 107 -10.67 -7.51 11.78
CA VAL A 107 -11.19 -8.37 10.71
C VAL A 107 -10.41 -9.68 10.58
N ASN A 108 -11.04 -10.68 9.97
CA ASN A 108 -10.43 -11.97 9.69
C ASN A 108 -9.69 -11.97 8.33
N ARG A 109 -9.04 -13.10 8.01
CA ARG A 109 -8.28 -13.25 6.76
C ARG A 109 -9.18 -13.14 5.51
N ASP A 110 -10.39 -13.68 5.57
CA ASP A 110 -11.30 -13.70 4.42
C ASP A 110 -11.72 -12.29 4.02
N VAL A 111 -11.93 -11.40 5.00
CA VAL A 111 -12.17 -9.97 4.75
C VAL A 111 -10.96 -9.30 4.09
N LEU A 112 -9.74 -9.58 4.54
CA LEU A 112 -8.54 -9.01 3.93
C LEU A 112 -8.37 -9.49 2.49
N LEU A 113 -8.60 -10.78 2.24
CA LEU A 113 -8.60 -11.34 0.89
C LEU A 113 -9.70 -10.69 0.03
N ASP A 114 -10.90 -10.49 0.58
CA ASP A 114 -12.01 -9.85 -0.12
C ASP A 114 -11.69 -8.40 -0.52
N ILE A 115 -11.02 -7.64 0.37
CA ILE A 115 -10.51 -6.29 0.06
C ILE A 115 -9.47 -6.35 -1.07
N VAL A 116 -8.48 -7.24 -0.98
CA VAL A 116 -7.44 -7.41 -1.99
C VAL A 116 -8.05 -7.71 -3.36
N MET A 117 -8.96 -8.69 -3.42
CA MET A 117 -9.60 -9.09 -4.68
C MET A 117 -10.51 -8.00 -5.23
N THR A 118 -11.27 -7.32 -4.37
CA THR A 118 -12.18 -6.24 -4.81
C THR A 118 -11.38 -5.05 -5.32
N LEU A 119 -10.53 -4.44 -4.49
CA LEU A 119 -9.81 -3.23 -4.88
C LEU A 119 -8.76 -3.51 -5.95
N GLY A 120 -8.08 -4.64 -5.86
CA GLY A 120 -7.06 -5.04 -6.83
C GLY A 120 -7.63 -5.21 -8.23
N SER A 121 -8.75 -5.93 -8.37
CA SER A 121 -9.41 -6.10 -9.67
C SER A 121 -9.93 -4.79 -10.25
N GLN A 122 -10.54 -3.93 -9.42
CA GLN A 122 -11.02 -2.62 -9.85
C GLN A 122 -9.89 -1.71 -10.33
N MET A 123 -8.79 -1.62 -9.57
CA MET A 123 -7.63 -0.85 -10.01
C MET A 123 -7.02 -1.41 -11.29
N ALA A 124 -6.83 -2.72 -11.37
CA ALA A 124 -6.19 -3.33 -12.53
C ALA A 124 -7.03 -3.19 -13.81
N ALA A 125 -8.37 -3.22 -13.70
CA ALA A 125 -9.29 -2.99 -14.82
C ALA A 125 -9.13 -1.60 -15.46
N THR A 126 -8.68 -0.60 -14.70
CA THR A 126 -8.39 0.75 -15.25
C THR A 126 -7.08 0.82 -16.05
N ARG A 127 -6.33 -0.29 -16.12
CA ARG A 127 -5.05 -0.43 -16.84
C ARG A 127 -4.03 0.68 -16.50
N PRO A 128 -3.73 0.92 -15.22
CA PRO A 128 -2.65 1.83 -14.84
C PRO A 128 -1.29 1.21 -15.19
N ASP A 129 -0.27 2.04 -15.30
CA ASP A 129 1.10 1.58 -15.46
C ASP A 129 1.66 1.07 -14.12
N VAL A 130 1.25 1.68 -13.01
CA VAL A 130 1.62 1.29 -11.64
C VAL A 130 0.46 1.50 -10.67
N ILE A 131 0.36 0.60 -9.70
CA ILE A 131 -0.55 0.63 -8.56
C ILE A 131 0.27 0.89 -7.30
N ILE A 132 -0.11 1.91 -6.52
CA ILE A 132 0.49 2.22 -5.22
C ILE A 132 -0.46 1.79 -4.11
N ILE A 133 -0.01 0.86 -3.27
CA ILE A 133 -0.82 0.34 -2.16
C ILE A 133 -0.23 0.81 -0.85
N GLU A 134 -0.99 1.60 -0.10
CA GLU A 134 -0.71 1.85 1.30
C GLU A 134 -1.26 0.71 2.15
N VAL A 135 -0.38 0.08 2.93
CA VAL A 135 -0.77 -0.80 4.04
C VAL A 135 -0.63 -0.01 5.33
N ALA A 136 -1.77 0.33 5.94
CA ALA A 136 -1.81 1.13 7.15
C ALA A 136 -1.23 0.38 8.36
N ASP A 137 -1.14 1.11 9.47
CA ASP A 137 -0.56 0.62 10.72
C ASP A 137 0.89 0.14 10.54
N GLY A 138 1.40 -0.65 11.48
CA GLY A 138 2.72 -1.28 11.43
C GLY A 138 2.64 -2.75 11.03
N LEU A 139 3.79 -3.34 10.70
CA LEU A 139 3.88 -4.75 10.27
C LEU A 139 3.36 -5.76 11.31
N LEU A 140 3.52 -5.45 12.59
CA LEU A 140 3.15 -6.36 13.68
C LEU A 140 1.67 -6.28 14.06
N GLN A 141 0.95 -5.27 13.57
CA GLN A 141 -0.50 -5.20 13.73
C GLN A 141 -1.12 -6.42 13.06
N ARG A 142 -2.08 -7.04 13.76
CA ARG A 142 -2.61 -8.36 13.44
C ARG A 142 -3.11 -8.45 12.00
N GLU A 143 -3.84 -7.44 11.55
CA GLU A 143 -4.40 -7.39 10.20
C GLU A 143 -3.35 -7.15 9.13
N THR A 144 -2.37 -6.27 9.37
CA THR A 144 -1.24 -6.05 8.46
C THR A 144 -0.38 -7.31 8.31
N SER A 145 -0.04 -7.96 9.42
CA SER A 145 0.70 -9.23 9.41
C SER A 145 -0.06 -10.33 8.63
N ARG A 146 -1.38 -10.43 8.81
CA ARG A 146 -2.24 -11.37 8.06
C ARG A 146 -2.33 -11.03 6.57
N LEU A 147 -2.36 -9.75 6.21
CA LEU A 147 -2.36 -9.32 4.81
C LEU A 147 -1.05 -9.76 4.13
N PHE A 148 0.09 -9.57 4.78
CA PHE A 148 1.40 -10.07 4.32
C PHE A 148 1.58 -11.59 4.42
N ALA A 149 0.61 -12.31 4.98
CA ALA A 149 0.53 -13.78 4.94
C ALA A 149 -0.50 -14.28 3.91
N THR A 150 -1.05 -13.38 3.08
CA THR A 150 -2.05 -13.71 2.07
C THR A 150 -1.40 -13.80 0.68
N PRO A 151 -1.28 -15.00 0.07
CA PRO A 151 -0.60 -15.19 -1.21
C PRO A 151 -1.14 -14.30 -2.33
N ALA A 152 -2.46 -14.15 -2.44
CA ALA A 152 -3.08 -13.26 -3.42
C ALA A 152 -2.61 -11.80 -3.34
N PHE A 153 -2.11 -11.36 -2.18
CA PHE A 153 -1.52 -10.03 -2.01
C PHE A 153 0.00 -10.05 -2.21
N THR A 154 0.71 -11.00 -1.61
CA THR A 154 2.18 -11.05 -1.66
C THR A 154 2.70 -11.39 -3.04
N ASP A 155 2.04 -12.30 -3.76
CA ASP A 155 2.43 -12.73 -5.11
C ASP A 155 2.11 -11.66 -6.16
N TRP A 156 1.18 -10.76 -5.82
CA TRP A 156 0.80 -9.64 -6.66
C TRP A 156 1.75 -8.44 -6.55
N ALA A 157 2.45 -8.29 -5.42
CA ALA A 157 3.37 -7.18 -5.18
C ALA A 157 4.73 -7.40 -5.87
N ASP A 158 5.17 -6.45 -6.70
CA ASP A 158 6.53 -6.51 -7.31
C ASP A 158 7.61 -5.89 -6.42
N GLY A 159 7.19 -5.03 -5.49
CA GLY A 159 8.10 -4.31 -4.63
C GLY A 159 7.46 -3.76 -3.38
N VAL A 160 8.26 -3.67 -2.32
CA VAL A 160 7.90 -3.02 -1.06
C VAL A 160 8.89 -1.89 -0.76
N ILE A 161 8.37 -0.70 -0.45
CA ILE A 161 9.12 0.38 0.19
C ILE A 161 8.69 0.44 1.65
N PHE A 162 9.67 0.45 2.56
CA PHE A 162 9.41 0.43 4.00
C PHE A 162 9.56 1.82 4.61
N ALA A 163 8.47 2.39 5.14
CA ALA A 163 8.45 3.68 5.81
C ALA A 163 8.67 3.51 7.33
N ALA A 164 9.83 3.95 7.83
CA ALA A 164 10.26 3.74 9.21
C ALA A 164 10.43 5.05 10.00
N ASN A 165 10.27 4.94 11.32
CA ASN A 165 10.40 6.06 12.26
C ASN A 165 11.86 6.37 12.62
N ASP A 166 12.68 5.33 12.69
CA ASP A 166 14.08 5.36 13.13
C ASP A 166 14.85 4.17 12.52
N ALA A 167 16.17 4.13 12.72
CA ALA A 167 17.04 3.11 12.13
C ALA A 167 16.81 1.69 12.71
N LEU A 168 16.48 1.57 13.99
CA LEU A 168 16.19 0.27 14.62
C LEU A 168 14.86 -0.30 14.10
N GLY A 169 13.84 0.55 13.98
CA GLY A 169 12.56 0.20 13.39
C GLY A 169 12.70 -0.19 11.92
N ALA A 170 13.57 0.50 11.17
CA ALA A 170 13.95 0.12 9.81
C ALA A 170 14.57 -1.29 9.79
N GLN A 171 15.61 -1.54 10.60
CA GLN A 171 16.29 -2.83 10.68
C GLN A 171 15.33 -3.98 11.02
N ALA A 172 14.46 -3.80 12.02
CA ALA A 172 13.49 -4.80 12.41
C ALA A 172 12.45 -5.07 11.32
N GLY A 173 11.95 -4.02 10.67
CA GLY A 173 10.97 -4.13 9.59
C GLY A 173 11.54 -4.79 8.33
N ILE A 174 12.75 -4.40 7.92
CA ILE A 174 13.46 -5.04 6.80
C ILE A 174 13.72 -6.51 7.11
N SER A 175 14.22 -6.83 8.30
CA SER A 175 14.43 -8.22 8.71
C SER A 175 13.14 -9.04 8.67
N TRP A 176 12.03 -8.46 9.12
CA TRP A 176 10.71 -9.09 9.12
C TRP A 176 10.20 -9.39 7.71
N LEU A 177 10.35 -8.44 6.78
CA LEU A 177 9.95 -8.55 5.38
C LEU A 177 10.82 -9.56 4.63
N THR A 178 12.15 -9.46 4.79
CA THR A 178 13.13 -10.34 4.14
C THR A 178 12.99 -11.79 4.62
N ALA A 179 12.76 -12.03 5.91
CA ALA A 179 12.51 -13.38 6.45
C ALA A 179 11.27 -14.05 5.84
N ARG A 180 10.36 -13.26 5.25
CA ARG A 180 9.15 -13.72 4.54
C ARG A 180 9.31 -13.69 3.02
N GLN A 181 10.52 -13.46 2.53
CA GLN A 181 10.83 -13.38 1.10
C GLN A 181 10.02 -12.30 0.37
N LEU A 182 9.59 -11.25 1.09
CA LEU A 182 8.84 -10.14 0.51
C LEU A 182 9.81 -9.21 -0.24
N PRO A 183 9.37 -8.60 -1.36
CA PRO A 183 10.26 -7.90 -2.28
C PRO A 183 10.61 -6.48 -1.80
N VAL A 184 11.08 -6.33 -0.57
CA VAL A 184 11.54 -5.05 -0.05
C VAL A 184 12.85 -4.62 -0.71
N PHE A 185 12.95 -3.34 -1.08
CA PHE A 185 14.12 -2.83 -1.81
C PHE A 185 14.55 -1.41 -1.46
N ALA A 186 13.77 -0.69 -0.67
CA ALA A 186 14.15 0.65 -0.22
C ALA A 186 13.43 1.04 1.07
N ILE A 187 13.99 2.04 1.74
CA ILE A 187 13.49 2.60 2.99
C ILE A 187 13.14 4.09 2.79
N THR A 188 12.15 4.58 3.51
CA THR A 188 11.78 6.00 3.59
C THR A 188 11.10 6.29 4.94
N GLY A 189 10.37 7.41 5.06
CA GLY A 189 9.52 7.70 6.22
C GLY A 189 10.09 8.76 7.15
N VAL A 190 9.59 8.82 8.38
CA VAL A 190 9.93 9.87 9.36
C VAL A 190 11.42 9.93 9.66
N LEU A 191 12.13 8.79 9.66
CA LEU A 191 13.59 8.75 9.87
C LEU A 191 14.35 9.64 8.88
N THR A 192 13.77 9.92 7.72
CA THR A 192 14.40 10.74 6.68
C THR A 192 14.53 12.22 7.05
N SER A 193 13.89 12.65 8.14
CA SER A 193 14.06 13.98 8.72
C SER A 193 15.36 14.12 9.52
N SER A 194 16.10 13.03 9.75
CA SER A 194 17.38 13.01 10.46
C SER A 194 18.48 12.41 9.58
N PRO A 195 19.48 13.20 9.14
CA PRO A 195 20.60 12.68 8.35
C PRO A 195 21.37 11.55 9.05
N LEU A 196 21.44 11.56 10.39
CA LEU A 196 22.06 10.48 11.16
C LEU A 196 21.23 9.19 11.06
N ALA A 197 19.93 9.26 11.32
CA ALA A 197 19.06 8.09 11.27
C ALA A 197 18.97 7.49 9.85
N GLN A 198 19.09 8.33 8.82
CA GLN A 198 19.21 7.84 7.43
C GLN A 198 20.46 6.99 7.25
N ARG A 199 21.64 7.50 7.62
CA ARG A 199 22.91 6.78 7.48
C ARG A 199 22.91 5.48 8.28
N GLU A 200 22.47 5.52 9.53
CA GLU A 200 22.36 4.33 10.37
C GLU A 200 21.44 3.27 9.73
N ALA A 201 20.31 3.69 9.14
CA ALA A 201 19.41 2.78 8.44
C ALA A 201 20.01 2.21 7.14
N GLU A 202 20.72 3.02 6.35
CA GLU A 202 21.44 2.56 5.15
C GLU A 202 22.50 1.52 5.51
N ASP A 203 23.34 1.83 6.50
CA ASP A 203 24.44 0.98 6.94
C ASP A 203 23.94 -0.37 7.48
N ILE A 204 22.93 -0.36 8.34
CA ILE A 204 22.46 -1.59 9.00
C ILE A 204 21.54 -2.43 8.11
N CYS A 205 20.75 -1.80 7.23
CA CYS A 205 19.79 -2.53 6.39
C CYS A 205 20.38 -2.94 5.04
N GLY A 206 21.46 -2.29 4.59
CA GLY A 206 22.05 -2.51 3.26
C GLY A 206 21.09 -2.15 2.11
N LEU A 207 20.12 -1.28 2.36
CA LEU A 207 19.13 -0.82 1.38
C LEU A 207 19.20 0.71 1.25
N PRO A 208 18.91 1.26 0.05
CA PRO A 208 18.87 2.70 -0.14
C PRO A 208 17.78 3.34 0.72
N VAL A 209 18.10 4.47 1.35
CA VAL A 209 17.13 5.31 2.06
C VAL A 209 16.80 6.55 1.22
N TYR A 210 15.56 6.62 0.73
CA TYR A 210 15.10 7.80 0.00
C TYR A 210 14.49 8.81 0.96
N HIS A 211 14.99 10.04 0.94
CA HIS A 211 14.30 11.15 1.59
C HIS A 211 12.85 11.23 1.11
N THR A 212 11.87 11.32 2.02
CA THR A 212 10.46 11.14 1.68
C THR A 212 10.00 12.10 0.58
N GLY A 213 10.43 13.37 0.63
CA GLY A 213 10.13 14.36 -0.43
C GLY A 213 10.83 14.11 -1.77
N ALA A 214 11.94 13.36 -1.78
CA ALA A 214 12.67 13.05 -3.00
C ALA A 214 11.93 12.02 -3.87
N LEU A 215 11.00 11.24 -3.31
CA LEU A 215 10.16 10.30 -4.05
C LEU A 215 9.31 11.00 -5.14
N ALA A 216 9.03 12.30 -4.98
CA ALA A 216 8.33 13.13 -5.97
C ALA A 216 9.21 13.62 -7.13
N ARG A 217 10.52 13.35 -7.09
CA ARG A 217 11.45 13.72 -8.17
C ARG A 217 11.35 12.68 -9.29
N PRO A 218 11.22 13.11 -10.56
CA PRO A 218 11.19 12.21 -11.71
C PRO A 218 12.37 11.21 -11.71
N SER A 219 13.60 11.66 -11.46
CA SER A 219 14.78 10.77 -11.44
C SER A 219 14.67 9.61 -10.43
N VAL A 220 14.17 9.87 -9.22
CA VAL A 220 14.00 8.84 -8.18
C VAL A 220 12.88 7.88 -8.56
N SER A 221 11.74 8.43 -8.95
CA SER A 221 10.58 7.61 -9.36
C SER A 221 10.84 6.81 -10.65
N SER A 222 11.61 7.31 -11.63
CA SER A 222 12.06 6.53 -12.79
C SER A 222 12.89 5.32 -12.36
N TYR A 223 13.83 5.51 -11.42
CA TYR A 223 14.66 4.42 -10.90
C TYR A 223 13.79 3.36 -10.22
N ILE A 224 12.87 3.77 -9.34
CA ILE A 224 11.91 2.88 -8.68
C ILE A 224 11.10 2.10 -9.72
N TYR A 225 10.54 2.77 -10.73
CA TYR A 225 9.77 2.13 -11.79
C TYR A 225 10.57 1.04 -12.52
N ASN A 226 11.83 1.35 -12.86
CA ASN A 226 12.72 0.40 -13.53
C ASN A 226 13.08 -0.80 -12.63
N CYS A 227 13.29 -0.58 -11.33
CA CYS A 227 13.48 -1.67 -10.37
C CYS A 227 12.27 -2.63 -10.35
N LEU A 228 11.05 -2.10 -10.35
CA LEU A 228 9.82 -2.91 -10.39
C LEU A 228 9.75 -3.72 -11.69
N LYS A 229 9.98 -3.09 -12.85
CA LYS A 229 10.00 -3.78 -14.15
C LYS A 229 11.03 -4.93 -14.17
N PHE A 230 12.24 -4.66 -13.72
CA PHE A 230 13.33 -5.63 -13.71
C PHE A 230 13.00 -6.83 -12.82
N ARG A 231 12.46 -6.59 -11.62
CA ARG A 231 12.03 -7.66 -10.69
C ARG A 231 10.95 -8.54 -11.32
N ARG A 232 9.92 -7.95 -11.89
CA ARG A 232 8.84 -8.69 -12.57
C ARG A 232 9.34 -9.55 -13.72
N GLN A 233 10.23 -8.99 -14.56
CA GLN A 233 10.84 -9.72 -15.67
C GLN A 233 11.64 -10.93 -15.16
N SER A 234 12.40 -10.73 -14.07
CA SER A 234 13.20 -11.78 -13.44
C SER A 234 12.33 -12.90 -12.86
N GLN A 235 11.23 -12.55 -12.19
CA GLN A 235 10.25 -13.51 -11.66
C GLN A 235 9.57 -14.32 -12.78
N ARG A 236 9.13 -13.66 -13.86
CA ARG A 236 8.55 -14.34 -15.02
C ARG A 236 9.54 -15.29 -15.70
N ALA A 237 10.80 -14.88 -15.84
CA ALA A 237 11.85 -15.72 -16.40
C ALA A 237 12.14 -16.95 -15.52
N ALA A 238 12.12 -16.79 -14.19
CA ALA A 238 12.27 -17.91 -13.26
C ALA A 238 11.08 -18.88 -13.34
N ALA A 239 9.84 -18.37 -13.38
CA ALA A 239 8.65 -19.21 -13.48
C ALA A 239 8.58 -20.00 -14.81
N GLY A 240 8.99 -19.39 -15.92
CA GLY A 240 9.05 -20.05 -17.24
C GLY A 240 10.08 -21.18 -17.31
N LYS A 241 11.15 -21.14 -16.52
CA LYS A 241 12.15 -22.24 -16.43
C LYS A 241 11.70 -23.42 -15.58
N VAL A 242 10.67 -23.25 -14.73
CA VAL A 242 10.14 -24.34 -13.88
C VAL A 242 9.10 -25.18 -14.64
N HIS A 243 8.56 -24.67 -15.74
CA HIS A 243 7.47 -25.29 -16.51
C HIS A 243 7.89 -25.73 -17.93
N GLY A 244 9.19 -25.69 -18.27
CA GLY A 244 9.74 -26.16 -19.56
C GLY A 244 10.82 -27.19 -19.32
#